data_AF-A0A6B3ENV7-F1
#
_entry.id   AF-A0A6B3ENV7-F1
#
_cell.length_a   1.000
_cell.length_b   1.000
_cell.length_c   1.000
_cell.angle_alpha   90.00
_cell.angle_beta   90.00
_cell.angle_gamma   90.00
#
_symmetry.space_group_name_H-M   'P 1'
#
loop_
_entity.id
_entity.type
_entity.pdbx_description
1 polymer ?
#
loop_
_entity_poly.entity_id
_entity_poly.type
_entity_poly.pdbx_seq_one_letter_code
_entity_poly.pdbx_strand_id
1 'polypeptide(L)'
;ALGTGHDGHVNAVRTDEAEYPADVVVLGLGVRPQTDLARAAGLPLGPAGGLLTDLAMRVRGHEEIYAGGDCVEVLDLLAGRTRHIALGTHANKHGQVIGSNIGGGYATFPG
;
A
#
# COMPACT_ATOMS: atom_id res chain seq x y z
N ALA A 1 -9.67 -12.08 20.68
CA ALA A 1 -10.54 -10.93 21.02
C ALA A 1 -9.85 -10.04 22.04
N LEU A 2 -10.21 -8.76 22.11
CA LEU A 2 -9.69 -7.84 23.14
C LEU A 2 -10.65 -7.81 24.34
N GLY A 3 -10.13 -8.01 25.54
CA GLY A 3 -10.84 -7.75 26.78
C GLY A 3 -10.87 -6.24 27.05
N THR A 4 -12.03 -5.73 27.48
CA THR A 4 -12.19 -4.31 27.85
C THR A 4 -12.78 -4.19 29.25
N GLY A 5 -12.24 -3.27 30.04
CA GLY A 5 -12.75 -2.89 31.35
C GLY A 5 -14.00 -2.02 31.26
N HIS A 6 -14.61 -1.75 32.41
CA HIS A 6 -15.80 -0.89 32.57
C HIS A 6 -15.56 0.57 32.14
N ASP A 7 -14.30 0.99 32.11
CA ASP A 7 -13.79 2.28 31.67
C ASP A 7 -13.49 2.33 30.16
N GLY A 8 -13.67 1.22 29.45
CA GLY A 8 -13.40 1.09 28.03
C GLY A 8 -11.92 0.83 27.68
N HIS A 9 -11.03 0.73 28.67
CA HIS A 9 -9.62 0.43 28.43
C HIS A 9 -9.41 -1.06 28.17
N VAL A 10 -8.44 -1.40 27.31
CA VAL A 10 -8.03 -2.79 27.11
C VAL A 10 -7.40 -3.33 28.39
N ASN A 11 -7.72 -4.58 28.75
CA ASN A 11 -7.12 -5.24 29.91
C ASN A 11 -6.56 -6.64 29.60
N ALA A 12 -6.88 -7.21 28.43
CA ALA A 12 -6.38 -8.51 28.03
C ALA A 12 -6.48 -8.77 26.53
N VAL A 13 -5.69 -9.72 26.05
CA VAL A 13 -5.84 -10.38 24.75
C VAL A 13 -6.29 -11.83 24.98
N ARG A 14 -7.43 -12.21 24.40
CA ARG A 14 -7.98 -13.57 24.44
C ARG A 14 -7.71 -14.29 23.12
N THR A 15 -7.02 -15.42 23.17
CA THR A 15 -6.88 -16.38 22.07
C THR A 15 -7.81 -17.57 22.29
N ASP A 16 -7.79 -18.53 21.38
CA ASP A 16 -8.38 -19.86 21.55
C ASP A 16 -7.71 -20.71 22.63
N GLU A 17 -6.44 -20.42 22.94
CA GLU A 17 -5.65 -21.12 23.96
C GLU A 17 -5.78 -20.52 25.36
N ALA A 18 -5.70 -19.18 25.48
CA ALA A 18 -5.62 -18.52 26.78
C ALA A 18 -5.98 -17.03 26.75
N GLU A 19 -6.06 -16.45 27.94
CA GLU A 19 -6.15 -15.01 28.17
C GLU A 19 -4.81 -14.48 28.68
N TYR A 20 -4.33 -13.41 28.04
CA TYR A 20 -3.08 -12.73 28.39
C TYR A 20 -3.40 -11.30 28.85
N PRO A 21 -3.18 -10.95 30.14
CA PRO A 21 -3.37 -9.59 30.63
C PRO A 21 -2.49 -8.59 29.86
N ALA A 22 -3.06 -7.45 29.46
CA ALA A 22 -2.37 -6.40 28.73
C ALA A 22 -3.09 -5.05 28.85
N ASP A 23 -2.37 -4.00 29.22
CA ASP A 23 -2.88 -2.62 29.30
C ASP A 23 -2.70 -1.83 27.99
N VAL A 24 -1.88 -2.37 27.06
CA VAL A 24 -1.64 -1.83 25.72
C VAL A 24 -1.59 -2.96 24.71
N VAL A 25 -2.28 -2.78 23.58
CA VAL A 25 -2.28 -3.74 22.47
C VAL A 25 -1.96 -3.04 21.16
N VAL A 26 -0.99 -3.58 20.40
CA VAL A 26 -0.59 -3.08 19.08
C VAL A 26 -1.08 -4.06 18.01
N LEU A 27 -1.89 -3.57 17.06
CA LEU A 27 -2.43 -4.39 15.97
C LEU A 27 -1.51 -4.36 14.75
N GLY A 28 -0.75 -5.43 14.54
CA GLY A 28 0.12 -5.63 13.39
C GLY A 28 -0.45 -6.63 12.38
N LEU A 29 -1.67 -6.41 11.88
CA LEU A 29 -2.43 -7.39 11.08
C LEU A 29 -2.19 -7.29 9.57
N GLY A 30 -1.16 -6.56 9.15
CA GLY A 30 -0.90 -6.22 7.76
C GLY A 30 -1.65 -4.98 7.28
N VAL A 31 -1.36 -4.58 6.05
CA VAL A 31 -1.93 -3.39 5.40
C VAL A 31 -2.46 -3.75 4.02
N ARG A 32 -3.35 -2.92 3.49
CA ARG A 32 -3.88 -3.02 2.12
C ARG A 32 -3.77 -1.68 1.41
N PRO A 33 -3.63 -1.66 0.07
CA PRO A 33 -3.69 -0.42 -0.69
C PRO A 33 -4.97 0.37 -0.39
N GLN A 34 -4.85 1.68 -0.18
CA GLN A 34 -6.01 2.59 -0.05
C GLN A 34 -6.39 3.11 -1.44
N THR A 35 -7.22 2.35 -2.15
CA THR A 35 -7.55 2.59 -3.57
C THR A 35 -9.05 2.75 -3.84
N ASP A 36 -9.85 3.06 -2.81
CA ASP A 36 -11.30 3.21 -2.95
C ASP A 36 -11.68 4.30 -3.97
N LEU A 37 -10.97 5.44 -3.97
CA LEU A 37 -11.15 6.51 -4.95
C LEU A 37 -10.80 6.04 -6.37
N ALA A 38 -9.67 5.35 -6.53
CA ALA A 38 -9.21 4.86 -7.82
C ALA A 38 -10.20 3.83 -8.41
N ARG A 39 -10.72 2.93 -7.55
CA ARG A 39 -11.74 1.96 -7.91
C ARG A 39 -13.02 2.65 -8.38
N ALA A 40 -13.50 3.64 -7.63
CA ALA A 40 -14.69 4.40 -8.00
C ALA A 40 -14.51 5.18 -9.32
N ALA A 41 -13.29 5.64 -9.60
CA ALA A 41 -12.93 6.29 -10.86
C ALA A 41 -12.68 5.32 -12.03
N GLY A 42 -12.80 4.00 -11.82
CA GLY A 42 -12.57 3.00 -12.86
C GLY A 42 -11.10 2.82 -13.27
N LEU A 43 -10.15 3.27 -12.44
CA LEU A 43 -8.73 3.12 -12.71
C LEU A 43 -8.28 1.66 -12.55
N PRO A 44 -7.30 1.19 -13.34
CA PRO A 44 -6.86 -0.19 -13.31
C PRO A 44 -6.19 -0.55 -12.00
N LEU A 45 -6.69 -1.60 -11.34
CA LEU A 45 -6.15 -2.18 -10.12
C LEU A 45 -5.64 -3.60 -10.38
N GLY A 46 -4.57 -3.97 -9.70
CA GLY A 46 -4.01 -5.32 -9.74
C GLY A 46 -4.68 -6.29 -8.76
N PRO A 47 -4.21 -7.55 -8.72
CA PRO A 47 -4.77 -8.60 -7.87
C PRO A 47 -4.67 -8.31 -6.36
N ALA A 48 -3.70 -7.51 -5.92
CA ALA A 48 -3.59 -7.07 -4.52
C ALA A 48 -4.41 -5.80 -4.23
N GLY A 49 -5.08 -5.24 -5.24
CA GLY A 49 -5.92 -4.06 -5.14
C GLY A 49 -5.16 -2.73 -5.26
N GLY A 50 -3.87 -2.76 -5.60
CA GLY A 50 -3.10 -1.53 -5.84
C GLY A 50 -3.25 -1.03 -7.27
N LEU A 51 -3.05 0.28 -7.48
CA LEU A 51 -3.04 0.91 -8.79
C LEU A 51 -1.93 0.31 -9.67
N LEU A 52 -2.29 0.00 -10.92
CA LEU A 52 -1.32 -0.47 -11.91
C LEU A 52 -0.69 0.72 -12.62
N THR A 53 0.64 0.82 -12.55
CA THR A 53 1.40 1.85 -13.26
C THR A 53 2.28 1.27 -14.37
N ASP A 54 2.73 2.15 -15.26
CA ASP A 54 3.87 1.91 -16.13
C ASP A 54 5.20 2.23 -15.40
N LEU A 55 6.32 2.13 -16.12
CA LEU A 55 7.66 2.41 -15.58
C LEU A 55 7.87 3.90 -15.26
N ALA A 56 7.10 4.80 -15.85
CA ALA A 56 7.13 6.23 -15.56
C ALA A 56 6.23 6.61 -14.36
N MET A 57 5.64 5.61 -13.69
CA MET A 57 4.67 5.75 -12.60
C MET A 57 3.33 6.38 -13.02
N ARG A 58 3.00 6.37 -14.33
CA ARG A 58 1.68 6.74 -14.82
C ARG A 58 0.71 5.59 -14.61
N VAL A 59 -0.52 5.89 -14.20
CA VAL A 59 -1.59 4.90 -14.15
C VAL A 59 -1.83 4.38 -15.57
N ARG A 60 -1.82 3.05 -15.75
CA ARG A 60 -1.88 2.45 -17.10
C ARG A 60 -3.12 2.94 -17.86
N GLY A 61 -2.91 3.37 -19.11
CA GLY A 61 -3.97 3.91 -19.95
C GLY A 61 -4.28 5.39 -19.75
N HIS A 62 -3.54 6.10 -18.89
CA HIS A 62 -3.72 7.53 -18.62
C HIS A 62 -2.38 8.27 -18.65
N GLU A 63 -2.30 9.36 -19.42
CA GLU A 63 -1.06 10.15 -19.54
C GLU A 63 -0.86 11.14 -18.39
N GLU A 64 -1.97 11.65 -17.85
CA GLU A 64 -2.02 12.75 -16.86
C GLU A 64 -2.23 12.27 -15.42
N ILE A 65 -2.36 10.97 -15.20
CA ILE A 65 -2.63 10.40 -13.87
C ILE A 65 -1.41 9.59 -13.44
N TYR A 66 -0.82 9.97 -12.30
CA TYR A 66 0.32 9.27 -11.70
C TYR A 66 -0.10 8.66 -10.36
N ALA A 67 0.57 7.57 -9.99
CA ALA A 67 0.38 6.95 -8.69
C ALA A 67 1.72 6.42 -8.18
N GLY A 68 1.94 6.47 -6.88
CA GLY A 68 3.16 6.02 -6.25
C GLY A 68 3.02 5.86 -4.76
N GLY A 69 3.88 5.03 -4.18
CA GLY A 69 3.85 4.68 -2.75
C GLY A 69 3.03 3.43 -2.49
N ASP A 70 2.45 3.33 -1.30
CA ASP A 70 1.82 2.08 -0.84
C ASP A 70 0.46 1.80 -1.50
N CYS A 71 0.00 2.69 -2.39
CA CYS A 71 -1.22 2.52 -3.16
C CYS A 71 -1.02 1.81 -4.51
N VAL A 72 0.21 1.51 -4.93
CA VAL A 72 0.51 0.88 -6.23
C VAL A 72 0.95 -0.58 -6.10
N GLU A 73 0.81 -1.33 -7.20
CA GLU A 73 1.56 -2.56 -7.42
C GLU A 73 2.68 -2.31 -8.43
N VAL A 74 3.87 -2.84 -8.12
CA VAL A 74 5.07 -2.70 -8.96
C VAL A 74 5.50 -4.05 -9.51
N LEU A 75 6.29 -4.04 -10.58
CA LEU A 75 6.83 -5.26 -11.17
C LEU A 75 7.85 -5.90 -10.22
N ASP A 76 7.58 -7.11 -9.75
CA ASP A 76 8.61 -7.95 -9.15
C ASP A 76 9.51 -8.49 -10.27
N LEU A 77 10.74 -7.97 -10.35
CA LEU A 77 11.70 -8.29 -11.40
C LEU A 77 12.08 -9.77 -11.45
N LEU A 78 12.01 -10.49 -10.33
CA LEU A 78 12.33 -11.92 -10.26
C LEU A 78 11.13 -12.78 -10.67
N ALA A 79 9.94 -12.41 -10.22
CA ALA A 79 8.73 -13.17 -10.49
C ALA A 79 8.06 -12.82 -11.84
N GLY A 80 8.45 -11.71 -12.48
CA GLY A 80 7.87 -11.25 -13.74
C GLY A 80 6.40 -10.83 -13.65
N ARG A 81 5.91 -10.52 -12.44
CA ARG A 81 4.49 -10.16 -12.18
C ARG A 81 4.39 -9.02 -11.18
N THR A 82 3.28 -8.30 -11.20
CA THR A 82 3.06 -7.20 -10.25
C THR A 82 2.84 -7.71 -8.83
N ARG A 83 3.35 -6.98 -7.84
CA ARG A 83 3.09 -7.20 -6.41
C ARG A 83 2.92 -5.88 -5.67
N HIS A 84 2.19 -5.96 -4.55
CA HIS A 84 2.15 -4.90 -3.55
C HIS A 84 3.37 -5.00 -2.63
N ILE A 85 4.23 -3.97 -2.65
CA ILE A 85 5.45 -3.88 -1.83
C ILE A 85 5.43 -2.53 -1.12
N ALA A 86 4.84 -2.49 0.08
CA ALA A 86 4.70 -1.29 0.89
C ALA A 86 5.99 -0.98 1.66
N LEU A 87 6.99 -0.42 0.97
CA LEU A 87 8.28 -0.01 1.53
C LEU A 87 8.50 1.49 1.31
N GLY A 88 8.87 2.21 2.37
CA GLY A 88 9.16 3.65 2.29
C GLY A 88 10.26 4.00 1.28
N THR A 89 11.22 3.11 1.04
CA THR A 89 12.26 3.30 0.00
C THR A 89 11.69 3.24 -1.42
N HIS A 90 10.72 2.36 -1.67
CA HIS A 90 9.98 2.31 -2.94
C HIS A 90 9.14 3.59 -3.08
N ALA A 91 8.38 3.95 -2.06
CA ALA A 91 7.55 5.16 -2.07
C ALA A 91 8.34 6.43 -2.41
N ASN A 92 9.53 6.61 -1.82
CA ASN A 92 10.40 7.74 -2.13
C ASN A 92 10.87 7.73 -3.60
N LYS A 93 11.30 6.59 -4.11
CA LYS A 93 11.73 6.45 -5.52
C LYS A 93 10.56 6.72 -6.48
N HIS A 94 9.37 6.23 -6.16
CA HIS A 94 8.16 6.52 -6.92
C HIS A 94 7.91 8.03 -7.01
N GLY A 95 7.96 8.73 -5.87
CA GLY A 95 7.80 10.18 -5.83
C GLY A 95 8.85 10.93 -6.65
N GLN A 96 10.12 10.51 -6.59
CA GLN A 96 11.19 11.09 -7.41
C GLN A 96 10.95 10.89 -8.91
N VAL A 97 10.54 9.69 -9.32
CA VAL A 97 10.23 9.37 -10.72
C VAL A 97 9.04 10.20 -11.21
N ILE A 98 7.95 10.24 -10.45
CA ILE A 98 6.75 11.05 -10.76
C ILE A 98 7.14 12.53 -10.89
N GLY A 99 7.84 13.07 -9.89
CA GLY A 99 8.25 14.48 -9.89
C GLY A 99 9.15 14.83 -11.07
N SER A 100 10.09 13.94 -11.43
CA SER A 100 10.97 14.13 -12.58
C SER A 100 10.20 14.17 -13.90
N ASN A 101 9.25 13.25 -14.08
CA ASN A 101 8.43 13.18 -15.30
C ASN A 101 7.45 14.35 -15.41
N ILE A 102 6.81 14.77 -14.31
CA ILE A 102 5.94 15.95 -14.28
C ILE A 102 6.75 17.23 -14.54
N GLY A 103 7.98 17.31 -14.03
CA GLY A 103 8.89 18.45 -14.21
C GLY A 103 9.50 18.57 -15.62
N GLY A 104 9.10 17.73 -16.58
CA GLY A 104 9.62 17.74 -17.95
C GLY A 104 10.93 16.96 -18.14
N GLY A 105 11.39 16.26 -17.12
CA GLY A 105 12.49 15.30 -17.22
C GLY A 105 12.02 13.92 -17.67
N TYR A 106 12.93 12.94 -17.60
CA TYR A 106 12.65 11.54 -17.86
C TYR A 106 13.26 10.66 -16.76
N ALA A 107 12.42 9.87 -16.09
CA ALA A 107 12.83 8.91 -15.08
C ALA A 107 11.93 7.68 -15.09
N THR A 108 12.47 6.55 -14.64
CA THR A 108 11.72 5.28 -14.56
C THR A 108 11.95 4.54 -13.25
N PHE A 109 10.95 3.76 -12.84
CA PHE A 109 11.01 2.78 -11.77
C PHE A 109 10.78 1.37 -12.38
N PRO A 110 11.83 0.53 -12.50
CA PRO A 110 11.71 -0.76 -13.17
C PRO A 110 10.98 -1.83 -12.34
N GLY A 111 11.00 -1.72 -11.01
CA GLY A 111 10.60 -2.77 -10.08
C GLY A 111 11.48 -2.78 -8.84
#